data_AF-A0A6G1ZDT3-F1
#
_entry.id   AF-A0A6G1ZDT3-F1
#
_cell.length_a   1.000
_cell.length_b   1.000
_cell.length_c   1.000
_cell.angle_alpha   90.00
_cell.angle_beta   90.00
_cell.angle_gamma   90.00
#
_symmetry.space_group_name_H-M   'P 1'
#
loop_
_entity.id
_entity.type
_entity.pdbx_description
1 polymer ?
#
loop_
_entity_poly.entity_id
_entity_poly.type
_entity_poly.pdbx_seq_one_letter_code
_entity_poly.pdbx_strand_id
1 'polypeptide(L)'
;MIDNCYIDGISICNRFGVWVTKGGYKDLLTFPALVDPDTNDWPEEDGIEVDLSKPKIQPKDITISFLASNRTMNVIDFVAFLSQPGYHTLRVPILNREWRLRLSTYPTNKVYPNACGFSLKFIEDTPAYSTYIPLPDPGVIIHDSGYELDGIPFSDYGVVVDRAKDELLKAPAVKKNLTRKVITHNGQQYDVDHLVFSSKESTFKCYFKAASIERFWQCYDAFFGVLIQPDERLLYVDSLRETYPCYYKKSSGFKILSLRGPVIMEFNLTLVFTVFRIQKMEYLLASEDGRFIMTEDGEHLIDMK
;
A
#
# COMPACT_ATOMS: atom_id res chain seq x y z
N MET A 1 1.80 -12.88 -28.13
CA MET A 1 3.00 -13.32 -27.39
C MET A 1 2.72 -14.71 -26.89
N ILE A 2 3.48 -15.70 -27.36
CA ILE A 2 3.28 -17.12 -27.01
C ILE A 2 3.92 -17.39 -25.64
N ASP A 3 5.08 -16.80 -25.34
CA ASP A 3 5.74 -16.87 -24.03
C ASP A 3 5.48 -15.65 -23.16
N ASN A 4 4.71 -15.82 -22.08
CA ASN A 4 4.40 -14.74 -21.15
C ASN A 4 4.98 -14.93 -19.74
N CYS A 5 5.71 -16.04 -19.49
CA CYS A 5 6.35 -16.35 -18.22
C CYS A 5 7.47 -17.37 -18.43
N TYR A 6 8.55 -17.23 -17.66
CA TYR A 6 9.64 -18.20 -17.56
C TYR A 6 9.80 -18.60 -16.10
N ILE A 7 10.10 -19.87 -15.85
CA ILE A 7 10.46 -20.37 -14.51
C ILE A 7 11.78 -21.11 -14.63
N ASP A 8 12.77 -20.72 -13.83
CA ASP A 8 14.14 -21.23 -13.87
C ASP A 8 14.78 -21.13 -15.26
N GLY A 9 14.50 -20.03 -15.96
CA GLY A 9 14.96 -19.79 -17.33
C GLY A 9 14.23 -20.61 -18.39
N ILE A 10 13.28 -21.46 -18.01
CA ILE A 10 12.51 -22.31 -18.93
C ILE A 10 11.19 -21.64 -19.29
N SER A 11 10.92 -21.54 -20.59
CA SER A 11 9.61 -21.14 -21.09
C SER A 11 8.55 -22.17 -20.69
N ILE A 12 7.58 -21.75 -19.87
CA ILE A 12 6.52 -22.64 -19.41
C ILE A 12 5.48 -22.92 -20.51
N CYS A 13 5.35 -22.01 -21.49
CA CYS A 13 4.45 -22.22 -22.61
C CYS A 13 5.01 -23.23 -23.60
N ASN A 14 6.28 -23.12 -23.99
CA ASN A 14 6.87 -24.04 -24.96
C ASN A 14 7.09 -25.43 -24.36
N ARG A 15 7.50 -25.52 -23.09
CA ARG A 15 7.78 -26.82 -22.45
C ARG A 15 6.53 -27.55 -22.00
N PHE A 16 5.58 -26.83 -21.39
CA PHE A 16 4.43 -27.45 -20.75
C PHE A 16 3.09 -27.04 -21.39
N GLY A 17 3.05 -26.13 -22.36
CA GLY A 17 1.78 -25.62 -22.89
C GLY A 17 0.96 -24.86 -21.84
N VAL A 18 1.62 -24.27 -20.85
CA VAL A 18 1.00 -23.50 -19.76
C VAL A 18 1.32 -22.02 -19.94
N TRP A 19 0.36 -21.14 -19.69
CA TRP A 19 0.58 -19.69 -19.67
C TRP A 19 -0.11 -19.05 -18.46
N VAL A 20 0.42 -17.92 -18.02
CA VAL A 20 -0.22 -17.12 -16.96
C VAL A 20 -1.43 -16.40 -17.55
N THR A 21 -2.56 -16.38 -16.85
CA THR A 21 -3.75 -15.67 -17.32
C THR A 21 -3.54 -14.15 -17.29
N LYS A 22 -4.32 -13.40 -18.07
CA LYS A 22 -4.26 -11.93 -18.04
C LYS A 22 -4.57 -11.43 -16.62
N GLY A 23 -3.64 -10.70 -16.01
CA GLY A 23 -3.75 -10.24 -14.62
C GLY A 23 -3.46 -11.31 -13.56
N GLY A 24 -3.08 -12.54 -13.98
CA GLY A 24 -2.75 -13.64 -13.07
C GLY A 24 -1.48 -13.42 -12.25
N TYR A 25 -0.70 -12.38 -12.54
CA TYR A 25 0.52 -12.00 -11.84
C TYR A 25 0.35 -10.75 -10.96
N LYS A 26 -0.89 -10.32 -10.69
CA LYS A 26 -1.19 -9.12 -9.89
C LYS A 26 -0.57 -9.17 -8.48
N ASP A 27 -0.55 -10.35 -7.84
CA ASP A 27 -0.03 -10.50 -6.49
C ASP A 27 1.49 -10.32 -6.43
N LEU A 28 2.20 -10.49 -7.56
CA LEU A 28 3.63 -10.17 -7.66
C LEU A 28 3.90 -8.67 -7.50
N LEU A 29 2.93 -7.81 -7.79
CA LEU A 29 3.06 -6.36 -7.70
C LEU A 29 2.75 -5.85 -6.29
N THR A 30 2.07 -6.64 -5.46
CA THR A 30 1.73 -6.23 -4.09
C THR A 30 2.99 -5.92 -3.29
N PHE A 31 3.06 -4.74 -2.68
CA PHE A 31 4.10 -4.43 -1.70
C PHE A 31 3.96 -5.38 -0.48
N PRO A 32 5.05 -5.97 0.00
CA PRO A 32 5.07 -6.72 1.26
C PRO A 32 4.48 -5.92 2.42
N ALA A 33 3.67 -6.55 3.26
CA ALA A 33 3.11 -5.90 4.44
C ALA A 33 4.21 -5.62 5.48
N LEU A 34 4.02 -4.61 6.32
CA LEU A 34 4.87 -4.37 7.47
C LEU A 34 4.60 -5.45 8.54
N VAL A 35 5.65 -5.93 9.21
CA VAL A 35 5.51 -6.65 10.47
C VAL A 35 4.88 -5.69 11.46
N ASP A 36 3.85 -6.12 12.19
CA ASP A 36 3.20 -5.26 13.18
C ASP A 36 4.26 -4.77 14.18
N PRO A 37 4.51 -3.45 14.25
CA PRO A 37 5.52 -2.89 15.15
C PRO A 37 5.05 -2.99 16.60
N ASP A 38 5.99 -2.92 17.54
CA ASP A 38 5.64 -2.79 18.96
C ASP A 38 4.98 -1.44 19.18
N THR A 39 3.84 -1.43 19.88
CA THR A 39 3.06 -0.23 20.13
C THR A 39 2.73 -0.06 21.60
N ASN A 40 2.49 1.19 21.98
CA ASN A 40 1.98 1.55 23.28
C ASN A 40 0.79 2.49 23.11
N ASP A 41 -0.31 2.18 23.79
CA ASP A 41 -1.58 2.88 23.66
C ASP A 41 -1.96 3.46 25.04
N TRP A 42 -1.54 4.70 25.28
CA TRP A 42 -1.83 5.41 26.53
C TRP A 42 -3.30 5.87 26.56
N PRO A 43 -4.10 5.51 27.59
CA PRO A 43 -5.49 5.93 27.69
C PRO A 43 -5.70 7.45 27.68
N GLU A 44 -4.71 8.20 28.16
CA GLU A 44 -4.76 9.65 28.36
C GLU A 44 -4.27 10.47 27.15
N GLU A 45 -3.59 9.85 26.17
CA GLU A 45 -3.00 10.55 25.02
C GLU A 45 -3.63 10.14 23.70
N ASP A 46 -3.75 11.07 22.76
CA ASP A 46 -4.26 10.73 21.43
C ASP A 46 -3.32 9.80 20.71
N GLY A 47 -3.91 8.84 19.99
CA GLY A 47 -3.15 7.99 19.11
C GLY A 47 -2.45 6.85 19.82
N ILE A 48 -1.31 6.45 19.28
CA ILE A 48 -0.43 5.40 19.81
C ILE A 48 1.02 5.81 19.60
N GLU A 49 1.90 5.35 20.48
CA GLU A 49 3.35 5.36 20.25
C GLU A 49 3.74 4.06 19.55
N VAL A 50 4.63 4.14 18.56
CA VAL A 50 5.03 2.99 17.75
C VAL A 50 6.54 2.95 17.59
N ASP A 51 7.17 1.79 17.82
CA ASP A 51 8.59 1.60 17.52
C ASP A 51 8.78 1.35 16.02
N LEU A 52 9.20 2.40 15.31
CA LEU A 52 9.56 2.37 13.89
C LEU A 52 11.06 2.54 13.67
N SER A 53 11.91 2.27 14.67
CA SER A 53 13.36 2.44 14.54
C SER A 53 13.97 1.51 13.48
N LYS A 54 13.40 0.31 13.31
CA LYS A 54 13.83 -0.70 12.32
C LYS A 54 12.65 -1.44 11.72
N PRO A 55 11.87 -0.80 10.83
CA PRO A 55 10.70 -1.41 10.21
C PRO A 55 11.10 -2.69 9.45
N LYS A 56 10.30 -3.75 9.60
CA LYS A 56 10.52 -5.03 8.92
C LYS A 56 9.31 -5.38 8.08
N ILE A 57 9.54 -6.08 6.98
CA ILE A 57 8.49 -6.53 6.07
C ILE A 57 8.24 -8.02 6.22
N GLN A 58 6.99 -8.42 6.03
CA GLN A 58 6.54 -9.80 6.08
C GLN A 58 6.90 -10.54 4.78
N PRO A 59 7.01 -11.88 4.82
CA PRO A 59 6.95 -12.70 3.62
C PRO A 59 5.68 -12.40 2.82
N LYS A 60 5.73 -12.61 1.51
CA LYS A 60 4.63 -12.26 0.63
C LYS A 60 4.00 -13.50 0.01
N ASP A 61 2.73 -13.72 0.33
CA ASP A 61 1.90 -14.73 -0.32
C ASP A 61 1.49 -14.26 -1.73
N ILE A 62 1.75 -15.11 -2.72
CA ILE A 62 1.56 -14.80 -4.13
C ILE A 62 0.71 -15.89 -4.74
N THR A 63 -0.49 -15.55 -5.21
CA THR A 63 -1.29 -16.48 -6.00
C THR A 63 -1.15 -16.16 -7.48
N ILE A 64 -0.67 -17.14 -8.26
CA ILE A 64 -0.55 -17.00 -9.71
C ILE A 64 -1.58 -17.90 -10.39
N SER A 65 -2.36 -17.32 -11.30
CA SER A 65 -3.36 -18.05 -12.09
C SER A 65 -2.80 -18.45 -13.44
N PHE A 66 -2.92 -19.73 -13.77
CA PHE A 66 -2.42 -20.38 -14.98
C PHE A 66 -3.56 -20.99 -15.81
N LEU A 67 -3.29 -21.17 -17.09
CA LEU A 67 -4.15 -21.88 -18.02
C LEU A 67 -3.30 -22.82 -18.88
N ALA A 68 -3.72 -24.07 -19.01
CA ALA A 68 -3.08 -25.09 -19.83
C ALA A 68 -3.97 -25.47 -21.03
N SER A 69 -3.34 -25.74 -22.18
CA SER A 69 -4.01 -26.14 -23.43
C SER A 69 -4.51 -27.59 -23.47
N ASN A 70 -4.04 -28.47 -22.58
CA ASN A 70 -4.42 -29.88 -22.54
C ASN A 70 -4.75 -30.32 -21.10
N ARG A 71 -5.71 -31.23 -20.98
CA ARG A 71 -6.52 -31.50 -19.77
C ARG A 71 -5.81 -32.36 -18.71
N THR A 72 -4.82 -33.17 -19.09
CA THR A 72 -4.33 -34.24 -18.20
C THR A 72 -2.81 -34.42 -18.18
N MET A 73 -2.08 -34.20 -19.27
CA MET A 73 -0.62 -34.49 -19.28
C MET A 73 0.24 -33.26 -18.93
N ASN A 74 -0.13 -32.08 -19.42
CA ASN A 74 0.68 -30.86 -19.31
C ASN A 74 0.69 -30.20 -17.92
N VAL A 75 -0.42 -30.28 -17.17
CA VAL A 75 -0.52 -29.72 -15.82
C VAL A 75 0.25 -30.58 -14.81
N ILE A 76 0.21 -31.91 -14.97
CA ILE A 76 0.90 -32.84 -14.07
C ILE A 76 2.41 -32.68 -14.21
N ASP A 77 2.93 -32.64 -15.43
CA ASP A 77 4.36 -32.45 -15.68
C ASP A 77 4.86 -31.09 -15.17
N PHE A 78 4.07 -30.03 -15.36
CA PHE A 78 4.37 -28.71 -14.83
C PHE A 78 4.37 -28.67 -13.29
N VAL A 79 3.39 -29.31 -12.67
CA VAL A 79 3.30 -29.44 -11.21
C VAL A 79 4.50 -30.21 -10.67
N ALA A 80 4.86 -31.35 -11.28
CA ALA A 80 6.01 -32.16 -10.89
C ALA A 80 7.35 -31.41 -11.04
N PHE A 81 7.46 -30.55 -12.06
CA PHE A 81 8.59 -29.64 -12.23
C PHE A 81 8.69 -28.61 -11.10
N LEU A 82 7.57 -28.03 -10.66
CA LEU A 82 7.54 -27.08 -9.54
C LEU A 82 7.56 -27.74 -8.15
N SER A 83 7.34 -29.06 -8.06
CA SER A 83 7.47 -29.82 -6.81
C SER A 83 8.93 -30.07 -6.43
N GLN A 84 9.89 -29.69 -7.27
CA GLN A 84 11.30 -29.87 -6.94
C GLN A 84 11.69 -29.02 -5.72
N PRO A 85 12.52 -29.56 -4.81
CA PRO A 85 12.91 -28.83 -3.62
C PRO A 85 13.73 -27.59 -3.98
N GLY A 86 13.40 -26.46 -3.35
CA GLY A 86 14.16 -25.23 -3.47
C GLY A 86 13.31 -24.02 -3.87
N TYR A 87 14.00 -22.98 -4.31
CA TYR A 87 13.40 -21.76 -4.83
C TYR A 87 13.41 -21.80 -6.35
N HIS A 88 12.31 -21.33 -6.93
CA HIS A 88 12.18 -21.14 -8.36
C HIS A 88 12.30 -19.64 -8.70
N THR A 89 12.98 -19.34 -9.81
CA THR A 89 13.09 -17.97 -10.32
C THR A 89 12.03 -17.76 -11.39
N LEU A 90 11.01 -16.96 -11.08
CA LEU A 90 9.94 -16.61 -12.00
C LEU A 90 10.25 -15.29 -12.68
N ARG A 91 10.27 -15.26 -14.01
CA ARG A 91 10.44 -14.04 -14.82
C ARG A 91 9.17 -13.79 -15.62
N VAL A 92 8.63 -12.58 -15.51
CA VAL A 92 7.53 -12.12 -16.36
C VAL A 92 8.07 -11.13 -17.39
N PRO A 93 8.24 -11.51 -18.67
CA PRO A 93 8.90 -10.67 -19.67
C PRO A 93 8.25 -9.30 -19.86
N ILE A 94 6.92 -9.23 -19.85
CA ILE A 94 6.19 -7.95 -20.03
C ILE A 94 6.38 -7.00 -18.85
N LEU A 95 6.73 -7.54 -17.68
CA LEU A 95 7.07 -6.75 -16.50
C LEU A 95 8.57 -6.52 -16.38
N ASN A 96 9.41 -7.16 -17.19
CA ASN A 96 10.87 -7.05 -17.11
C ASN A 96 11.46 -7.18 -15.68
N ARG A 97 10.88 -8.06 -14.85
CA ARG A 97 11.32 -8.33 -13.47
C ARG A 97 11.28 -9.82 -13.17
N GLU A 98 12.08 -10.21 -12.18
CA GLU A 98 12.23 -11.58 -11.70
C GLU A 98 11.91 -11.65 -10.21
N TRP A 99 11.34 -12.78 -9.79
CA TRP A 99 10.99 -13.05 -8.40
C TRP A 99 11.51 -14.43 -8.01
N ARG A 100 12.04 -14.52 -6.78
CA ARG A 100 12.51 -15.78 -6.21
C ARG A 100 11.44 -16.33 -5.28
N LEU A 101 10.80 -17.42 -5.70
CA LEU A 101 9.56 -17.91 -5.12
C LEU A 101 9.69 -19.36 -4.69
N ARG A 102 9.10 -19.70 -3.55
CA ARG A 102 8.93 -21.08 -3.11
C ARG A 102 7.49 -21.50 -3.27
N LEU A 103 7.25 -22.69 -3.81
CA LEU A 103 5.90 -23.23 -3.89
C LEU A 103 5.39 -23.56 -2.49
N SER A 104 4.16 -23.13 -2.20
CA SER A 104 3.54 -23.31 -0.88
C SER A 104 2.34 -24.24 -0.93
N THR A 105 1.39 -23.99 -1.84
CA THR A 105 0.15 -24.79 -1.89
C THR A 105 -0.36 -24.98 -3.31
N TYR A 106 -0.94 -26.15 -3.56
CA TYR A 106 -1.76 -26.45 -4.73
C TYR A 106 -3.24 -26.25 -4.39
N PRO A 107 -3.87 -25.13 -4.79
CA PRO A 107 -5.31 -25.03 -4.73
C PRO A 107 -5.98 -25.83 -5.86
N THR A 108 -7.30 -25.94 -5.77
CA THR A 108 -8.18 -26.76 -6.62
C THR A 108 -8.13 -26.38 -8.10
N ASN A 109 -8.12 -27.40 -8.96
CA ASN A 109 -8.12 -27.25 -10.41
C ASN A 109 -9.55 -27.02 -10.95
N LYS A 110 -9.70 -26.12 -11.93
CA LYS A 110 -10.92 -25.98 -12.74
C LYS A 110 -10.68 -26.58 -14.12
N VAL A 111 -11.48 -27.57 -14.46
CA VAL A 111 -11.30 -28.34 -15.69
C VAL A 111 -12.35 -27.92 -16.73
N TYR A 112 -11.91 -27.46 -17.90
CA TYR A 112 -12.75 -27.10 -19.05
C TYR A 112 -12.63 -28.14 -20.17
N PRO A 113 -13.56 -28.18 -21.15
CA PRO A 113 -13.54 -29.10 -22.28
C PRO A 113 -12.16 -29.28 -22.95
N ASN A 114 -11.49 -28.17 -23.27
CA ASN A 114 -10.21 -28.13 -24.01
C ASN A 114 -9.11 -27.34 -23.27
N ALA A 115 -9.26 -27.12 -21.96
CA ALA A 115 -8.28 -26.37 -21.17
C ALA A 115 -8.38 -26.73 -19.68
N CYS A 116 -7.31 -26.48 -18.93
CA CYS A 116 -7.35 -26.55 -17.48
C CYS A 116 -6.88 -25.23 -16.89
N GLY A 117 -7.76 -24.56 -16.14
CA GLY A 117 -7.41 -23.37 -15.36
C GLY A 117 -7.09 -23.78 -13.94
N PHE A 118 -5.95 -23.34 -13.43
CA PHE A 118 -5.53 -23.62 -12.06
C PHE A 118 -4.83 -22.41 -11.48
N SER A 119 -4.62 -22.39 -10.18
CA SER A 119 -3.80 -21.38 -9.53
C SER A 119 -2.77 -22.09 -8.67
N LEU A 120 -1.64 -21.46 -8.41
CA LEU A 120 -0.64 -21.96 -7.49
C LEU A 120 -0.32 -20.85 -6.48
N LYS A 121 -0.15 -21.24 -5.23
CA LYS A 121 0.30 -20.33 -4.18
C LYS A 121 1.80 -20.49 -4.00
N PHE A 122 2.49 -19.37 -4.15
CA PHE A 122 3.90 -19.20 -3.89
C PHE A 122 4.09 -18.28 -2.69
N ILE A 123 5.26 -18.38 -2.07
CA ILE A 123 5.71 -17.45 -1.05
C ILE A 123 7.04 -16.87 -1.52
N GLU A 124 7.13 -15.54 -1.48
CA GLU A 124 8.40 -14.82 -1.53
C GLU A 124 8.88 -14.64 -0.07
N ASP A 125 9.78 -15.52 0.37
CA ASP A 125 10.22 -15.58 1.77
C ASP A 125 11.07 -14.35 2.16
N THR A 126 11.84 -13.81 1.21
CA THR A 126 12.71 -12.63 1.40
C THR A 126 12.43 -11.58 0.33
N PRO A 127 11.34 -10.80 0.46
CA PRO A 127 11.06 -9.75 -0.50
C PRO A 127 12.17 -8.70 -0.50
N ALA A 128 12.63 -8.32 -1.69
CA ALA A 128 13.64 -7.27 -1.84
C ALA A 128 12.99 -5.88 -1.87
N TYR A 129 13.67 -4.90 -1.28
CA TYR A 129 13.34 -3.49 -1.40
C TYR A 129 14.62 -2.68 -1.59
N SER A 130 14.49 -1.49 -2.19
CA SER A 130 15.64 -0.60 -2.39
C SER A 130 15.91 0.22 -1.13
N THR A 131 17.15 0.23 -0.66
CA THR A 131 17.63 1.19 0.36
C THR A 131 18.16 2.48 -0.27
N TYR A 132 18.41 2.48 -1.58
CA TYR A 132 18.75 3.67 -2.36
C TYR A 132 17.48 4.25 -2.97
N ILE A 133 17.09 5.44 -2.54
CA ILE A 133 15.80 6.04 -2.86
C ILE A 133 16.01 7.41 -3.50
N PRO A 134 16.53 7.47 -4.74
CA PRO A 134 16.50 8.71 -5.50
C PRO A 134 15.06 9.04 -5.86
N LEU A 135 14.75 10.34 -5.96
CA LEU A 135 13.46 10.75 -6.50
C LEU A 135 13.36 10.26 -7.96
N PRO A 136 12.32 9.49 -8.32
CA PRO A 136 12.21 8.92 -9.65
C PRO A 136 11.71 9.97 -10.66
N ASP A 137 11.84 9.66 -11.96
CA ASP A 137 11.20 10.44 -13.04
C ASP A 137 10.17 9.55 -13.77
N PRO A 138 8.87 9.73 -13.50
CA PRO A 138 7.81 8.96 -14.13
C PRO A 138 7.78 9.09 -15.66
N GLY A 139 8.32 10.18 -16.23
CA GLY A 139 8.34 10.44 -17.68
C GLY A 139 7.00 10.83 -18.27
N VAL A 140 6.02 11.08 -17.41
CA VAL A 140 4.69 11.56 -17.76
C VAL A 140 4.33 12.69 -16.81
N ILE A 141 3.59 13.69 -17.32
CA ILE A 141 3.09 14.76 -16.47
C ILE A 141 1.96 14.18 -15.61
N ILE A 142 2.11 14.31 -14.30
CA ILE A 142 1.14 13.85 -13.31
C ILE A 142 0.69 15.07 -12.53
N HIS A 143 -0.62 15.30 -12.50
CA HIS A 143 -1.20 16.34 -11.66
C HIS A 143 -1.16 15.89 -10.20
N ASP A 144 -0.80 16.81 -9.33
CA ASP A 144 -0.84 16.58 -7.89
C ASP A 144 -2.27 16.28 -7.43
N SER A 145 -2.38 15.27 -6.56
CA SER A 145 -3.62 14.85 -5.92
C SER A 145 -3.83 15.49 -4.54
N GLY A 146 -2.92 16.37 -4.10
CA GLY A 146 -2.99 17.08 -2.82
C GLY A 146 -2.49 16.24 -1.64
N TYR A 147 -1.51 15.37 -1.89
CA TYR A 147 -0.91 14.50 -0.88
C TYR A 147 0.61 14.51 -1.02
N GLU A 148 1.29 14.78 0.09
CA GLU A 148 2.75 14.79 0.16
C GLU A 148 3.22 13.90 1.28
N LEU A 149 4.26 13.10 1.04
CA LEU A 149 4.93 12.28 2.04
C LEU A 149 6.26 12.94 2.36
N ASP A 150 6.44 13.37 3.60
CA ASP A 150 7.62 14.11 4.08
C ASP A 150 7.93 15.36 3.22
N GLY A 151 6.86 16.05 2.78
CA GLY A 151 6.95 17.25 1.91
C GLY A 151 7.23 16.94 0.43
N ILE A 152 7.23 15.68 0.02
CA ILE A 152 7.39 15.27 -1.38
C ILE A 152 6.03 14.84 -1.93
N PRO A 153 5.49 15.50 -2.97
CA PRO A 153 4.24 15.13 -3.59
C PRO A 153 4.21 13.69 -4.08
N PHE A 154 3.07 13.01 -3.94
CA PHE A 154 2.88 11.66 -4.47
C PHE A 154 3.10 11.59 -5.99
N SER A 155 2.81 12.69 -6.70
CA SER A 155 3.03 12.82 -8.15
C SER A 155 4.48 12.60 -8.55
N ASP A 156 5.44 13.01 -7.71
CA ASP A 156 6.86 12.90 -8.00
C ASP A 156 7.34 11.44 -7.93
N TYR A 157 6.66 10.62 -7.11
CA TYR A 157 6.83 9.17 -7.10
C TYR A 157 6.06 8.46 -8.22
N GLY A 158 5.38 9.18 -9.10
CA GLY A 158 4.53 8.59 -10.12
C GLY A 158 3.17 8.11 -9.61
N VAL A 159 2.77 8.52 -8.40
CA VAL A 159 1.54 8.07 -7.72
C VAL A 159 0.46 9.14 -7.78
N VAL A 160 -0.77 8.73 -8.11
CA VAL A 160 -1.97 9.58 -8.04
C VAL A 160 -2.94 8.97 -7.05
N VAL A 161 -3.45 9.76 -6.11
CA VAL A 161 -4.53 9.34 -5.22
C VAL A 161 -5.89 9.67 -5.86
N ASP A 162 -6.73 8.66 -6.03
CA ASP A 162 -8.07 8.75 -6.63
C ASP A 162 -9.16 8.89 -5.58
N ARG A 163 -9.06 8.08 -4.52
CA ARG A 163 -10.03 8.07 -3.41
C ARG A 163 -9.33 7.84 -2.09
N ALA A 164 -9.49 8.80 -1.19
CA ALA A 164 -9.03 8.72 0.20
C ALA A 164 -9.82 9.63 1.13
N LYS A 165 -10.41 10.72 0.61
CA LYS A 165 -11.10 11.74 1.39
C LYS A 165 -12.19 11.20 2.32
N ASP A 166 -13.05 10.31 1.83
CA ASP A 166 -14.14 9.75 2.65
C ASP A 166 -13.62 8.98 3.87
N GLU A 167 -12.56 8.18 3.67
CA GLU A 167 -11.88 7.47 4.75
C GLU A 167 -11.18 8.45 5.68
N LEU A 168 -10.51 9.49 5.16
CA LEU A 168 -9.81 10.50 5.95
C LEU A 168 -10.76 11.35 6.82
N LEU A 169 -11.94 11.72 6.31
CA LEU A 169 -12.93 12.51 7.05
C LEU A 169 -13.59 11.76 8.20
N LYS A 170 -13.45 10.43 8.26
CA LYS A 170 -13.91 9.65 9.40
C LYS A 170 -13.00 9.90 10.60
N ALA A 171 -13.51 10.49 11.68
CA ALA A 171 -12.72 10.64 12.90
C ALA A 171 -12.29 9.26 13.44
N PRO A 172 -11.14 9.16 14.14
CA PRO A 172 -10.76 7.94 14.83
C PRO A 172 -11.79 7.55 15.90
N ALA A 173 -11.70 6.32 16.39
CA ALA A 173 -12.53 5.90 17.51
C ALA A 173 -12.13 6.68 18.77
N VAL A 174 -13.12 7.03 19.59
CA VAL A 174 -12.87 7.63 20.91
C VAL A 174 -12.40 6.52 21.85
N LYS A 175 -11.28 6.76 22.57
CA LYS A 175 -10.80 5.85 23.60
C LYS A 175 -11.80 5.80 24.75
N LYS A 176 -11.96 4.61 25.33
CA LYS A 176 -12.85 4.44 26.47
C LYS A 176 -12.13 4.88 27.74
N ASN A 177 -12.58 5.99 28.31
CA ASN A 177 -12.07 6.46 29.60
C ASN A 177 -12.60 5.60 30.76
N LEU A 178 -12.11 5.92 31.97
CA LEU A 178 -12.53 5.27 33.19
C LEU A 178 -14.06 5.22 33.30
N THR A 179 -14.57 3.99 33.38
CA THR A 179 -16.00 3.73 33.54
C THR A 179 -16.22 2.89 34.78
N ARG A 180 -17.08 3.36 35.70
CA ARG A 180 -17.46 2.63 36.91
C ARG A 180 -18.94 2.32 36.93
N LYS A 181 -19.28 1.07 37.26
CA LYS A 181 -20.66 0.64 37.50
C LYS A 181 -20.78 0.24 38.97
N VAL A 182 -21.74 0.82 39.67
CA VAL A 182 -21.97 0.54 41.10
C VAL A 182 -23.34 -0.12 41.22
N ILE A 183 -23.41 -1.29 41.88
CA ILE A 183 -24.63 -2.11 41.96
C ILE A 183 -25.83 -1.34 42.57
N THR A 184 -25.55 -0.37 43.44
CA THR A 184 -26.57 0.44 44.12
C THR A 184 -27.11 1.59 43.28
N HIS A 185 -26.60 1.81 42.06
CA HIS A 185 -26.99 2.91 41.20
C HIS A 185 -27.35 2.41 39.80
N ASN A 186 -28.40 2.97 39.21
CA ASN A 186 -28.73 2.72 37.81
C ASN A 186 -27.71 3.41 36.89
N GLY A 187 -27.23 2.70 35.87
CA GLY A 187 -26.33 3.26 34.85
C GLY A 187 -24.84 3.10 35.17
N GLN A 188 -24.04 4.09 34.78
CA GLN A 188 -22.58 4.10 34.95
C GLN A 188 -22.07 5.53 35.20
N GLN A 189 -20.94 5.62 35.90
CA GLN A 189 -20.13 6.83 35.99
C GLN A 189 -19.03 6.75 34.93
N TYR A 190 -18.87 7.81 34.14
CA TYR A 190 -17.88 7.91 33.08
C TYR A 190 -17.06 9.17 33.28
N ASP A 191 -15.74 9.07 33.14
CA ASP A 191 -14.86 10.23 33.13
C ASP A 191 -15.02 11.02 31.82
N VAL A 192 -15.68 12.17 31.92
CA VAL A 192 -16.04 13.04 30.79
C VAL A 192 -15.04 14.17 30.56
N ASP A 193 -14.06 14.35 31.44
CA ASP A 193 -13.16 15.51 31.41
C ASP A 193 -12.07 15.37 30.34
N HIS A 194 -11.80 14.14 29.90
CA HIS A 194 -10.84 13.84 28.84
C HIS A 194 -11.58 13.29 27.60
N LEU A 195 -11.20 13.76 26.41
CA LEU A 195 -11.65 13.16 25.16
C LEU A 195 -10.43 12.87 24.30
N VAL A 196 -10.12 11.59 24.21
CA VAL A 196 -8.92 11.08 23.57
C VAL A 196 -9.31 10.14 22.44
N PHE A 197 -8.61 10.23 21.32
CA PHE A 197 -8.87 9.43 20.12
C PHE A 197 -7.81 8.35 19.97
N SER A 198 -8.20 7.16 19.49
CA SER A 198 -7.28 6.10 19.09
C SER A 198 -6.54 6.47 17.80
N SER A 199 -5.53 5.67 17.45
CA SER A 199 -4.97 5.67 16.11
C SER A 199 -6.02 5.26 15.06
N LYS A 200 -5.72 5.50 13.79
CA LYS A 200 -6.66 5.23 12.70
C LYS A 200 -5.95 4.66 11.49
N GLU A 201 -6.55 3.64 10.89
CA GLU A 201 -6.15 3.13 9.59
C GLU A 201 -6.98 3.77 8.49
N SER A 202 -6.36 4.14 7.38
CA SER A 202 -7.07 4.60 6.18
C SER A 202 -6.47 3.96 4.94
N THR A 203 -7.35 3.62 4.01
CA THR A 203 -6.95 3.01 2.74
C THR A 203 -7.18 4.00 1.60
N PHE A 204 -6.12 4.25 0.87
CA PHE A 204 -6.04 5.15 -0.27
C PHE A 204 -6.11 4.32 -1.54
N LYS A 205 -7.03 4.65 -2.43
CA LYS A 205 -7.04 4.11 -3.78
C LYS A 205 -6.07 4.95 -4.62
N CYS A 206 -5.04 4.31 -5.15
CA CYS A 206 -3.94 4.96 -5.85
C CYS A 206 -3.75 4.38 -7.25
N TYR A 207 -3.08 5.14 -8.11
CA TYR A 207 -2.55 4.65 -9.38
C TYR A 207 -1.08 5.02 -9.53
N PHE A 208 -0.25 4.08 -9.96
CA PHE A 208 1.03 4.42 -10.59
C PHE A 208 0.80 4.81 -12.04
N LYS A 209 1.50 5.84 -12.50
CA LYS A 209 1.59 6.24 -13.90
C LYS A 209 3.05 6.46 -14.27
N ALA A 210 3.52 5.80 -15.32
CA ALA A 210 4.88 6.00 -15.84
C ALA A 210 4.92 5.84 -17.36
N ALA A 211 5.89 6.44 -18.04
CA ALA A 211 6.02 6.36 -19.49
C ALA A 211 6.42 4.96 -20.00
N SER A 212 7.13 4.19 -19.19
CA SER A 212 7.61 2.85 -19.52
C SER A 212 7.64 1.93 -18.30
N ILE A 213 7.87 0.63 -18.51
CA ILE A 213 7.97 -0.36 -17.43
C ILE A 213 9.21 -0.14 -16.56
N GLU A 214 10.31 0.32 -17.16
CA GLU A 214 11.55 0.64 -16.44
C GLU A 214 11.34 1.81 -15.47
N ARG A 215 10.71 2.88 -15.95
CA ARG A 215 10.36 4.04 -15.12
C ARG A 215 9.34 3.68 -14.04
N PHE A 216 8.36 2.83 -14.37
CA PHE A 216 7.42 2.30 -13.38
C PHE A 216 8.16 1.61 -12.22
N TRP A 217 9.19 0.79 -12.49
CA TRP A 217 9.93 0.14 -11.42
C TRP A 217 10.76 1.09 -10.57
N GLN A 218 11.34 2.13 -11.17
CA GLN A 218 12.00 3.20 -10.42
C GLN A 218 11.02 3.89 -9.47
N CYS A 219 9.83 4.26 -9.98
CA CYS A 219 8.75 4.83 -9.18
C CYS A 219 8.29 3.89 -8.06
N TYR A 220 8.06 2.62 -8.39
CA TYR A 220 7.61 1.58 -7.47
C TYR A 220 8.61 1.34 -6.34
N ASP A 221 9.89 1.14 -6.67
CA ASP A 221 10.95 0.85 -5.70
C ASP A 221 11.25 2.08 -4.83
N ALA A 222 11.22 3.29 -5.41
CA ALA A 222 11.43 4.53 -4.65
C ALA A 222 10.28 4.81 -3.67
N PHE A 223 9.03 4.72 -4.13
CA PHE A 223 7.86 4.95 -3.28
C PHE A 223 7.79 3.96 -2.13
N PHE A 224 7.98 2.67 -2.42
CA PHE A 224 7.98 1.65 -1.37
C PHE A 224 9.17 1.80 -0.42
N GLY A 225 10.35 2.14 -0.95
CA GLY A 225 11.55 2.36 -0.14
C GLY A 225 11.39 3.51 0.87
N VAL A 226 10.72 4.60 0.47
CA VAL A 226 10.42 5.73 1.37
C VAL A 226 9.38 5.33 2.43
N LEU A 227 8.34 4.58 2.05
CA LEU A 227 7.28 4.15 2.98
C LEU A 227 7.78 3.27 4.14
N ILE A 228 8.91 2.59 3.98
CA ILE A 228 9.50 1.67 4.96
C ILE A 228 10.77 2.20 5.62
N GLN A 229 11.07 3.51 5.46
CA GLN A 229 12.15 4.14 6.20
C GLN A 229 11.88 4.10 7.72
N PRO A 230 12.94 4.11 8.55
CA PRO A 230 12.80 4.30 9.99
C PRO A 230 11.99 5.54 10.33
N ASP A 231 11.37 5.54 11.50
CA ASP A 231 10.53 6.62 12.03
C ASP A 231 9.21 6.84 11.27
N GLU A 232 8.28 7.55 11.91
CA GLU A 232 7.02 7.94 11.30
C GLU A 232 7.24 8.79 10.05
N ARG A 233 6.36 8.60 9.07
CA ARG A 233 6.27 9.45 7.89
C ARG A 233 5.23 10.54 8.14
N LEU A 234 5.46 11.72 7.59
CA LEU A 234 4.54 12.84 7.68
C LEU A 234 3.72 12.93 6.40
N LEU A 235 2.41 12.69 6.49
CA LEU A 235 1.50 12.82 5.36
C LEU A 235 0.77 14.17 5.42
N TYR A 236 1.12 15.09 4.52
CA TYR A 236 0.34 16.30 4.29
C TYR A 236 -0.90 15.98 3.46
N VAL A 237 -2.05 16.53 3.87
CA VAL A 237 -3.35 16.37 3.21
C VAL A 237 -3.90 17.75 2.87
N ASP A 238 -3.79 18.15 1.60
CA ASP A 238 -4.17 19.49 1.13
C ASP A 238 -5.63 19.84 1.45
N SER A 239 -6.54 18.86 1.30
CA SER A 239 -7.96 19.07 1.58
C SER A 239 -8.28 19.38 3.05
N LEU A 240 -7.38 19.02 3.98
CA LEU A 240 -7.47 19.33 5.41
C LEU A 240 -6.51 20.45 5.81
N ARG A 241 -5.54 20.79 4.95
CA ARG A 241 -4.41 21.70 5.22
C ARG A 241 -3.62 21.32 6.46
N GLU A 242 -3.46 20.03 6.67
CA GLU A 242 -2.85 19.46 7.87
C GLU A 242 -1.89 18.34 7.52
N THR A 243 -0.90 18.14 8.39
CA THR A 243 0.08 17.05 8.29
C THR A 243 -0.11 16.07 9.43
N TYR A 244 -0.18 14.79 9.10
CA TYR A 244 -0.43 13.73 10.07
C TYR A 244 0.73 12.73 10.11
N PRO A 245 1.21 12.36 11.31
CA PRO A 245 2.17 11.27 11.45
C PRO A 245 1.51 9.94 11.12
N CYS A 246 2.20 9.13 10.32
CA CYS A 246 1.69 7.83 9.88
C CYS A 246 2.81 6.85 9.56
N TYR A 247 2.45 5.58 9.42
CA TYR A 247 3.35 4.57 8.86
C TYR A 247 2.62 3.64 7.90
N TYR A 248 3.40 3.03 7.01
CA TYR A 248 2.89 2.06 6.06
C TYR A 248 2.51 0.75 6.75
N LYS A 249 1.30 0.26 6.52
CA LYS A 249 0.87 -1.06 7.03
C LYS A 249 0.94 -2.13 5.95
N LYS A 250 0.27 -1.89 4.82
CA LYS A 250 0.16 -2.87 3.74
C LYS A 250 -0.32 -2.22 2.45
N SER A 251 -0.27 -2.99 1.38
CA SER A 251 -0.90 -2.67 0.11
C SER A 251 -1.76 -3.83 -0.38
N SER A 252 -2.72 -3.57 -1.26
CA SER A 252 -3.57 -4.61 -1.82
C SER A 252 -4.21 -4.20 -3.14
N GLY A 253 -4.95 -5.11 -3.77
CA GLY A 253 -5.84 -4.77 -4.88
C GLY A 253 -5.13 -4.35 -6.16
N PHE A 254 -3.87 -4.75 -6.36
CA PHE A 254 -3.13 -4.40 -7.56
C PHE A 254 -3.85 -4.86 -8.83
N LYS A 255 -4.00 -3.95 -9.80
CA LYS A 255 -4.54 -4.25 -11.12
C LYS A 255 -3.77 -3.51 -12.19
N ILE A 256 -3.48 -4.25 -13.25
CA ILE A 256 -2.77 -3.73 -14.41
C ILE A 256 -3.82 -3.17 -15.36
N LEU A 257 -3.86 -1.85 -15.51
CA LEU A 257 -4.78 -1.18 -16.42
C LEU A 257 -4.17 -1.02 -17.81
N SER A 258 -2.88 -0.66 -17.88
CA SER A 258 -2.14 -0.52 -19.13
C SER A 258 -0.67 -0.91 -18.97
N LEU A 259 -0.14 -1.62 -19.98
CA LEU A 259 1.30 -1.91 -20.18
C LEU A 259 1.76 -1.51 -21.59
N ARG A 260 0.88 -0.92 -22.41
CA ARG A 260 1.19 -0.49 -23.78
C ARG A 260 0.93 1.00 -23.89
N GLY A 261 1.98 1.78 -24.16
CA GLY A 261 1.98 3.21 -23.89
C GLY A 261 2.35 3.47 -22.42
N PRO A 262 1.78 4.50 -21.77
CA PRO A 262 2.00 4.68 -20.34
C PRO A 262 1.58 3.44 -19.55
N VAL A 263 2.44 3.03 -18.64
CA VAL A 263 2.16 1.98 -17.66
C VAL A 263 1.25 2.57 -16.60
N ILE A 264 0.11 1.92 -16.36
CA ILE A 264 -0.87 2.34 -15.36
C ILE A 264 -1.23 1.13 -14.49
N MET A 265 -0.98 1.27 -13.19
CA MET A 265 -1.30 0.25 -12.18
C MET A 265 -2.21 0.83 -11.11
N GLU A 266 -3.38 0.26 -10.89
CA GLU A 266 -4.23 0.55 -9.73
C GLU A 266 -3.74 -0.24 -8.52
N PHE A 267 -3.77 0.35 -7.33
CA PHE A 267 -3.55 -0.35 -6.07
C PHE A 267 -4.22 0.38 -4.90
N ASN A 268 -4.32 -0.30 -3.77
CA ASN A 268 -4.72 0.29 -2.51
C ASN A 268 -3.51 0.37 -1.57
N LEU A 269 -3.29 1.54 -0.98
CA LEU A 269 -2.28 1.80 0.03
C LEU A 269 -2.96 1.97 1.39
N THR A 270 -2.57 1.20 2.40
CA THR A 270 -3.10 1.36 3.76
C THR A 270 -2.02 1.97 4.66
N LEU A 271 -2.33 3.14 5.21
CA LEU A 271 -1.51 3.85 6.19
C LEU A 271 -2.20 3.80 7.55
N VAL A 272 -1.41 3.73 8.61
CA VAL A 272 -1.87 3.90 10.00
C VAL A 272 -1.43 5.28 10.44
N PHE A 273 -2.38 6.15 10.75
CA PHE A 273 -2.12 7.42 11.41
C PHE A 273 -1.97 7.17 12.90
N THR A 274 -0.80 7.47 13.44
CA THR A 274 -0.52 7.26 14.85
C THR A 274 -1.30 8.25 15.67
N VAL A 275 -1.35 9.52 15.26
CA VAL A 275 -2.20 10.58 15.81
C VAL A 275 -3.03 11.23 14.69
N PHE A 276 -4.33 11.43 14.90
CA PHE A 276 -5.20 12.06 13.90
C PHE A 276 -6.35 12.85 14.53
N ARG A 277 -6.32 14.18 14.38
CA ARG A 277 -7.45 15.06 14.72
C ARG A 277 -7.88 15.87 13.50
N ILE A 278 -9.20 15.89 13.26
CA ILE A 278 -9.77 16.84 12.32
C ILE A 278 -9.89 18.17 13.07
N GLN A 279 -9.01 19.11 12.76
CA GLN A 279 -9.05 20.42 13.38
C GLN A 279 -10.24 21.23 12.83
N LYS A 280 -10.72 22.18 13.63
CA LYS A 280 -11.72 23.14 13.18
C LYS A 280 -11.04 24.06 12.16
N MET A 281 -11.71 24.39 11.06
CA MET A 281 -11.22 25.48 10.21
C MET A 281 -11.15 26.77 11.02
N GLU A 282 -9.98 27.39 11.01
CA GLU A 282 -9.73 28.73 11.54
C GLU A 282 -9.94 29.73 10.42
N TYR A 283 -10.71 30.78 10.70
CA TYR A 283 -11.00 31.81 9.71
C TYR A 283 -10.14 33.01 10.05
N LEU A 284 -8.91 33.02 9.55
CA LEU A 284 -7.96 34.08 9.87
C LEU A 284 -8.21 35.31 8.99
N LEU A 285 -8.23 36.49 9.60
CA LEU A 285 -8.38 37.75 8.89
C LEU A 285 -7.12 38.02 8.03
N ALA A 286 -7.32 38.33 6.76
CA ALA A 286 -6.26 38.69 5.83
C ALA A 286 -6.64 39.94 5.03
N SER A 287 -5.63 40.70 4.61
CA SER A 287 -5.79 41.82 3.68
C SER A 287 -6.05 41.33 2.25
N GLU A 288 -6.48 42.24 1.37
CA GLU A 288 -6.79 41.92 -0.04
C GLU A 288 -5.58 41.37 -0.83
N ASP A 289 -4.35 41.67 -0.39
CA ASP A 289 -3.10 41.13 -0.95
C ASP A 289 -2.67 39.78 -0.32
N GLY A 290 -3.52 39.17 0.52
CA GLY A 290 -3.32 37.82 1.06
C GLY A 290 -2.38 37.74 2.26
N ARG A 291 -2.05 38.87 2.89
CA ARG A 291 -1.25 38.90 4.12
C ARG A 291 -2.16 38.76 5.34
N PHE A 292 -1.77 37.90 6.29
CA PHE A 292 -2.52 37.78 7.53
C PHE A 292 -2.44 39.07 8.35
N ILE A 293 -3.58 39.53 8.86
CA ILE A 293 -3.65 40.66 9.78
C ILE A 293 -3.40 40.12 11.19
N MET A 294 -2.39 40.68 11.84
CA MET A 294 -1.91 40.24 13.14
C MET A 294 -2.15 41.34 14.19
N THR A 295 -2.09 40.97 15.47
CA THR A 295 -2.10 41.90 16.60
C THR A 295 -0.89 42.85 16.56
N GLU A 296 -0.96 43.98 17.27
CA GLU A 296 0.09 45.03 17.23
C GLU A 296 1.48 44.51 17.68
N ASP A 297 1.52 43.48 18.52
CA ASP A 297 2.75 42.81 18.97
C ASP A 297 3.35 41.85 17.93
N GLY A 298 2.60 41.52 16.87
CA GLY A 298 3.01 40.59 15.83
C GLY A 298 3.06 39.13 16.29
N GLU A 299 2.41 38.77 17.40
CA GLU A 299 2.46 37.40 17.92
C GLU A 299 1.21 36.59 17.60
N HIS A 300 0.07 37.24 17.34
CA HIS A 300 -1.21 36.55 17.18
C HIS A 300 -1.95 36.93 15.91
N LEU A 301 -2.56 35.93 15.28
CA LEU A 301 -3.46 36.11 14.13
C LEU A 301 -4.89 36.29 14.62
N ILE A 302 -5.68 37.09 13.89
CA ILE A 302 -7.08 37.36 14.27
C ILE A 302 -7.98 36.25 13.69
N ASP A 303 -8.51 35.35 14.54
CA ASP A 303 -9.59 34.41 14.15
C ASP A 303 -10.93 35.15 14.12
N MET A 304 -11.69 34.98 13.03
CA MET A 304 -12.95 35.66 12.73
C MET A 304 -14.17 34.93 13.32
N LYS A 305 -13.98 34.20 14.42
CA LYS A 305 -15.06 33.51 15.15
C LYS A 305 -15.65 34.33 16.27
#